data_AF-A0A939HQ26-F1
#
_entry.id   AF-A0A939HQ26-F1
#
_cell.length_a   1.000
_cell.length_b   1.000
_cell.length_c   1.000
_cell.angle_alpha   90.00
_cell.angle_beta   90.00
_cell.angle_gamma   90.00
#
_symmetry.space_group_name_H-M   'P 1'
#
loop_
_entity.id
_entity.type
_entity.pdbx_description
1 polymer ?
#
loop_
_entity_poly.entity_id
_entity_poly.type
_entity_poly.pdbx_seq_one_letter_code
_entity_poly.pdbx_strand_id
1 'polypeptide(L)'
;MLYTIVVAIIVLIGVAAISWVGMILYAVFSALFEKDHDVKVTVAGSRKQAVAPRPQRIDYGNGMRLGRYTAGAYGDALTLAAGGRSEMFCRLVIAYADAKEDVTSRIIDVMAFSTAATPDGEVVPYNLEAFCELRKAKRNFRADRILECAIANTGEGVSDLMSVLLSAPQTVAFERKTAILHTVDLPPVILEYQFRAPTFKRVTVKPEVIGYSEESNGDHRNWTLLFVDGMMEGKTERQRFKAERIQQVWIADHEAGIDDMSRFFLADVIPRENA
;
A
#
# COMPACT_ATOMS: atom_id res chain seq x y z
N MET A 1 -7.82 16.36 -60.57
CA MET A 1 -6.70 16.16 -59.62
C MET A 1 -6.47 17.36 -58.69
N LEU A 2 -6.46 18.60 -59.19
CA LEU A 2 -6.26 19.78 -58.33
C LEU A 2 -7.40 19.98 -57.31
N TYR A 3 -8.65 19.81 -57.74
CA TYR A 3 -9.84 19.97 -56.88
C TYR A 3 -9.86 19.03 -55.67
N THR A 4 -9.49 17.76 -55.86
CA THR A 4 -9.45 16.76 -54.78
C THR A 4 -8.36 17.06 -53.74
N ILE A 5 -7.25 17.68 -54.15
CA ILE A 5 -6.18 18.11 -53.23
C ILE A 5 -6.64 19.29 -52.38
N VAL A 6 -7.34 20.27 -52.98
CA VAL A 6 -7.85 21.44 -52.25
C VAL A 6 -8.89 21.03 -51.20
N VAL A 7 -9.80 20.11 -51.54
CA VAL A 7 -10.81 19.60 -50.59
C VAL A 7 -10.15 18.87 -49.41
N ALA A 8 -9.12 18.05 -49.66
CA ALA A 8 -8.40 17.34 -48.60
C ALA A 8 -7.71 18.29 -47.62
N ILE A 9 -7.11 19.38 -48.12
CA ILE A 9 -6.44 20.39 -47.27
C ILE A 9 -7.45 21.13 -46.38
N ILE A 10 -8.62 21.50 -46.93
CA ILE A 10 -9.67 22.19 -46.15
C ILE A 10 -10.20 21.29 -45.02
N VAL A 11 -10.41 20.00 -45.28
CA VAL A 11 -10.84 19.03 -44.26
C VAL A 11 -9.78 18.89 -43.16
N LEU A 12 -8.49 18.81 -43.53
CA LEU A 12 -7.39 18.70 -42.57
C LEU A 12 -7.28 19.93 -41.65
N ILE A 13 -7.46 21.13 -42.20
CA ILE A 13 -7.49 22.38 -41.43
C ILE A 13 -8.70 22.40 -40.49
N GLY A 14 -9.87 21.94 -40.96
CA GLY A 14 -11.08 21.84 -40.14
C GLY A 14 -10.92 20.90 -38.94
N VAL A 15 -10.34 19.72 -39.13
CA VAL A 15 -10.08 18.76 -38.05
C VAL A 15 -9.08 19.30 -37.04
N ALA A 16 -8.02 19.99 -37.51
CA ALA A 16 -7.04 20.62 -36.62
C ALA A 16 -7.68 21.73 -35.77
N ALA A 17 -8.56 22.56 -36.36
CA ALA A 17 -9.25 23.62 -35.63
C ALA A 17 -10.18 23.07 -34.53
N ILE A 18 -10.92 21.99 -34.80
CA ILE A 18 -11.80 21.35 -33.81
C ILE A 18 -11.01 20.79 -32.63
N SER A 19 -9.85 20.17 -32.89
CA SER A 19 -8.97 19.65 -31.84
C SER A 19 -8.43 20.75 -30.92
N TRP A 20 -8.02 21.89 -31.49
CA TRP A 20 -7.55 23.04 -30.72
C TRP A 20 -8.64 23.65 -29.83
N VAL A 21 -9.87 23.78 -30.34
CA VAL A 21 -11.01 24.26 -29.53
C VAL A 21 -11.31 23.30 -28.37
N GLY A 22 -11.22 21.99 -28.60
CA GLY A 22 -11.40 20.98 -27.56
C GLY A 22 -10.37 21.08 -26.43
N MET A 23 -9.09 21.28 -26.75
CA MET A 23 -8.04 21.46 -25.73
C MET A 23 -8.22 22.75 -24.92
N ILE A 24 -8.61 23.86 -25.56
CA ILE A 24 -8.87 25.12 -24.87
C ILE A 24 -10.07 24.99 -23.92
N LEU A 25 -11.17 24.38 -24.39
CA LEU A 25 -12.35 24.12 -23.56
C LEU A 25 -12.04 23.19 -22.39
N TYR A 26 -11.24 22.14 -22.61
CA TYR A 26 -10.80 21.25 -21.54
C TYR A 26 -9.99 22.00 -20.48
N ALA A 27 -9.01 22.81 -20.89
CA ALA A 27 -8.18 23.60 -19.97
C ALA A 27 -9.01 24.61 -19.16
N VAL A 28 -9.98 25.28 -19.78
CA VAL A 28 -10.91 26.20 -19.11
C VAL A 28 -11.81 25.46 -18.14
N PHE A 29 -12.33 24.29 -18.52
CA PHE A 29 -13.19 23.47 -17.66
C PHE A 29 -12.41 22.93 -16.45
N SER A 30 -11.19 22.44 -16.63
CA SER A 30 -10.34 22.01 -15.51
C SER A 30 -10.01 23.17 -14.58
N ALA A 31 -9.71 24.37 -15.10
CA ALA A 31 -9.42 25.54 -14.27
C ALA A 31 -10.64 26.07 -13.51
N LEU A 32 -11.86 25.92 -14.06
CA LEU A 32 -13.11 26.35 -13.41
C LEU A 32 -13.61 25.37 -12.34
N PHE A 33 -13.30 24.09 -12.45
CA PHE A 33 -13.81 23.05 -11.55
C PHE A 33 -12.78 22.50 -10.55
N GLU A 34 -11.55 22.99 -10.54
CA GLU A 34 -10.52 22.62 -9.54
C GLU A 34 -10.62 23.42 -8.23
N LYS A 35 -11.70 24.18 -8.02
CA LYS A 35 -11.94 24.95 -6.79
C LYS A 35 -13.09 24.42 -5.95
N ASP A 36 -12.73 24.06 -4.72
CA ASP A 36 -13.56 24.03 -3.51
C ASP A 36 -14.61 22.91 -3.38
N HIS A 37 -14.12 21.74 -2.97
CA HIS A 37 -14.88 20.86 -2.07
C HIS A 37 -14.31 20.93 -0.65
N ASP A 38 -14.39 22.11 -0.02
CA ASP A 38 -14.36 22.23 1.44
C ASP A 38 -15.82 22.28 1.94
N VAL A 39 -16.50 21.13 1.82
CA VAL A 39 -17.86 20.98 2.34
C VAL A 39 -17.77 20.88 3.86
N LYS A 40 -17.99 22.00 4.53
CA LYS A 40 -18.18 22.06 5.98
C LYS A 40 -19.55 21.44 6.32
N VAL A 41 -19.60 20.10 6.38
CA VAL A 41 -20.77 19.37 6.87
C VAL A 41 -20.92 19.67 8.36
N THR A 42 -21.93 20.46 8.71
CA THR A 42 -22.32 20.70 10.10
C THR A 42 -23.21 19.53 10.53
N VAL A 43 -22.61 18.44 11.03
CA VAL A 43 -23.36 17.32 11.61
C VAL A 43 -23.76 17.68 13.04
N ALA A 44 -25.00 18.14 13.21
CA ALA A 44 -25.68 18.13 14.50
C ALA A 44 -26.07 16.68 14.83
N GLY A 45 -25.20 15.98 15.56
CA GLY A 45 -25.44 14.61 15.99
C GLY A 45 -24.42 14.21 17.03
N SER A 46 -24.74 14.48 18.30
CA SER A 46 -23.93 14.11 19.46
C SER A 46 -23.92 12.60 19.65
N ARG A 47 -23.10 11.91 18.86
CA ARG A 47 -22.62 10.56 19.17
C ARG A 47 -21.29 10.77 19.88
N LYS A 48 -21.17 10.28 21.12
CA LYS A 48 -19.91 10.28 21.87
C LYS A 48 -18.85 9.56 21.03
N GLN A 49 -18.08 10.33 20.24
CA GLN A 49 -16.87 9.86 19.62
C GLN A 49 -15.94 9.47 20.77
N ALA A 50 -15.53 8.20 20.80
CA ALA A 50 -14.34 7.83 21.53
C ALA A 50 -13.20 8.66 20.93
N VAL A 51 -12.76 9.67 21.67
CA VAL A 51 -11.63 10.50 21.27
C VAL A 51 -10.44 9.56 21.17
N ALA A 52 -9.95 9.33 19.94
CA ALA A 52 -8.67 8.66 19.74
C ALA A 52 -7.65 9.31 20.69
N PRO A 53 -6.92 8.53 21.50
CA PRO A 53 -6.07 9.08 22.54
C PRO A 53 -5.16 10.13 21.91
N ARG A 54 -5.22 11.36 22.45
CA ARG A 54 -4.31 12.44 22.02
C ARG A 54 -2.89 11.87 22.06
N PRO A 55 -2.06 12.10 21.02
CA PRO A 55 -0.66 11.71 21.07
C PRO A 55 -0.06 12.33 22.34
N GLN A 56 0.22 11.49 23.32
CA GLN A 56 0.79 11.94 24.58
C GLN A 56 2.19 12.43 24.25
N ARG A 57 2.52 13.65 24.69
CA ARG A 57 3.90 14.11 24.74
C ARG A 57 4.57 13.26 25.81
N ILE A 58 5.27 12.21 25.39
CA ILE A 58 6.05 11.37 26.30
C ILE A 58 7.29 12.20 26.65
N ASP A 59 7.47 12.51 27.93
CA ASP A 59 8.61 13.24 28.45
C ASP A 59 9.77 12.25 28.62
N TYR A 60 10.63 12.19 27.61
CA TYR A 60 11.78 11.30 27.61
C TYR A 60 12.90 11.96 28.40
N GLY A 61 12.93 11.73 29.72
CA GLY A 61 14.05 12.12 30.57
C GLY A 61 15.39 11.62 30.00
N ASN A 62 16.49 12.29 30.38
CA ASN A 62 17.90 12.21 29.92
C ASN A 62 18.58 10.82 29.65
N GLY A 63 17.86 9.70 29.57
CA GLY A 63 18.41 8.35 29.43
C GLY A 63 18.03 7.57 28.16
N MET A 64 17.21 8.11 27.26
CA MET A 64 16.81 7.40 26.02
C MET A 64 17.85 7.60 24.91
N ARG A 65 18.55 6.52 24.54
CA ARG A 65 19.49 6.50 23.40
C ARG A 65 18.70 6.50 22.08
N LEU A 66 18.69 7.63 21.39
CA LEU A 66 18.35 7.70 19.96
C LEU A 66 19.28 6.75 19.17
N GLY A 67 18.73 6.02 18.19
CA GLY A 67 19.51 5.05 17.40
C GLY A 67 19.52 3.60 17.92
N ARG A 68 18.72 3.28 18.96
CA ARG A 68 18.68 1.95 19.58
C ARG A 68 18.35 0.80 18.63
N TYR A 69 17.62 1.06 17.55
CA TYR A 69 17.19 0.05 16.57
C TYR A 69 18.05 0.01 15.30
N THR A 70 19.11 0.81 15.28
CA THR A 70 19.98 0.99 14.11
C THR A 70 21.45 0.92 14.47
N ALA A 71 21.87 0.53 15.69
CA ALA A 71 23.25 0.51 16.18
C ALA A 71 24.08 1.83 16.10
N GLY A 72 23.80 2.72 15.15
CA GLY A 72 24.30 4.09 15.08
C GLY A 72 23.43 5.06 15.87
N ALA A 73 24.07 5.90 16.69
CA ALA A 73 23.43 6.92 17.49
C ALA A 73 23.05 8.15 16.64
N TYR A 74 22.05 8.89 17.09
CA TYR A 74 21.76 10.20 16.50
C TYR A 74 22.96 11.14 16.64
N GLY A 75 23.43 11.66 15.51
CA GLY A 75 24.65 12.48 15.44
C GLY A 75 25.87 11.74 14.90
N ASP A 76 25.79 10.42 14.70
CA ASP A 76 26.85 9.66 14.03
C ASP A 76 27.00 10.13 12.58
N ALA A 77 28.24 10.11 12.10
CA ALA A 77 28.57 10.36 10.70
C ALA A 77 28.15 9.15 9.84
N LEU A 78 26.85 9.01 9.61
CA LEU A 78 26.28 7.97 8.77
C LEU A 78 26.60 8.25 7.30
N THR A 79 27.21 7.27 6.63
CA THR A 79 27.52 7.35 5.20
C THR A 79 26.59 6.44 4.43
N LEU A 80 26.01 6.92 3.32
CA LEU A 80 25.11 6.09 2.50
C LEU A 80 25.85 4.83 2.05
N ALA A 81 25.25 3.68 2.33
CA ALA A 81 25.79 2.38 1.97
C ALA A 81 24.94 1.75 0.87
N ALA A 82 25.54 0.80 0.15
CA ALA A 82 24.76 -0.06 -0.74
C ALA A 82 23.82 -0.95 0.09
N GLY A 83 22.64 -1.20 -0.45
CA GLY A 83 21.59 -1.98 0.20
C GLY A 83 20.27 -1.21 0.25
N GLY A 84 19.40 -1.66 1.15
CA GLY A 84 18.01 -1.23 1.19
C GLY A 84 17.13 -2.08 0.29
N ARG A 85 15.85 -1.72 0.26
CA ARG A 85 14.83 -2.43 -0.50
C ARG A 85 13.73 -1.47 -0.90
N SER A 86 13.33 -1.54 -2.16
CA SER A 86 12.11 -0.94 -2.68
C SER A 86 11.02 -2.00 -2.80
N GLU A 87 9.79 -1.57 -3.09
CA GLU A 87 8.68 -2.47 -3.38
C GLU A 87 8.41 -3.46 -2.22
N MET A 88 8.36 -2.91 -1.01
CA MET A 88 8.00 -3.64 0.19
C MET A 88 6.83 -2.97 0.89
N PHE A 89 6.24 -3.67 1.86
CA PHE A 89 5.22 -3.09 2.71
C PHE A 89 5.44 -3.51 4.17
N CYS A 90 5.69 -2.55 5.04
CA CYS A 90 5.81 -2.79 6.47
C CYS A 90 5.10 -1.69 7.24
N ARG A 91 4.12 -2.07 8.08
CA ARG A 91 3.36 -1.11 8.87
C ARG A 91 3.91 -1.03 10.28
N LEU A 92 4.37 0.17 10.66
CA LEU A 92 5.03 0.41 11.94
C LEU A 92 4.29 1.50 12.72
N VAL A 93 4.20 1.32 14.04
CA VAL A 93 3.94 2.39 15.00
C VAL A 93 5.30 2.88 15.48
N ILE A 94 5.56 4.18 15.36
CA ILE A 94 6.82 4.78 15.77
C ILE A 94 6.60 5.97 16.70
N ALA A 95 7.43 6.11 17.72
CA ALA A 95 7.66 7.39 18.38
C ALA A 95 8.80 8.08 17.63
N TYR A 96 8.52 9.23 17.01
CA TYR A 96 9.45 9.91 16.11
C TYR A 96 9.77 11.32 16.61
N ALA A 97 11.06 11.60 16.79
CA ALA A 97 11.57 12.95 17.06
C ALA A 97 11.75 13.70 15.73
N ASP A 98 11.04 14.82 15.55
CA ASP A 98 11.20 15.62 14.34
C ASP A 98 12.46 16.52 14.38
N ALA A 99 12.64 17.39 13.39
CA ALA A 99 13.81 18.27 13.31
C ALA A 99 13.85 19.35 14.40
N LYS A 100 12.76 19.57 15.12
CA LYS A 100 12.65 20.47 16.27
C LYS A 100 12.70 19.72 17.60
N GLU A 101 13.00 18.41 17.55
CA GLU A 101 13.01 17.50 18.71
C GLU A 101 11.62 17.29 19.34
N ASP A 102 10.55 17.68 18.64
CA ASP A 102 9.19 17.36 19.07
C ASP A 102 8.91 15.89 18.78
N VAL A 103 8.60 15.14 19.84
CA VAL A 103 8.28 13.72 19.71
C VAL A 103 6.80 13.52 19.47
N THR A 104 6.48 12.72 18.45
CA THR A 104 5.12 12.37 18.07
C THR A 104 5.00 10.88 17.80
N SER A 105 3.93 10.26 18.29
CA SER A 105 3.57 8.89 17.89
C SER A 105 2.90 8.91 16.52
N ARG A 106 3.31 8.00 15.62
CA ARG A 106 2.86 7.95 14.23
C ARG A 106 2.71 6.51 13.79
N ILE A 107 1.67 6.26 12.98
CA ILE A 107 1.55 5.05 12.17
C ILE A 107 2.07 5.36 10.78
N ILE A 108 3.01 4.54 10.30
CA ILE A 108 3.61 4.69 8.98
C ILE A 108 3.53 3.37 8.21
N ASP A 109 3.22 3.46 6.91
CA ASP A 109 3.29 2.35 5.97
C ASP A 109 4.60 2.50 5.16
N VAL A 110 5.65 1.78 5.56
CA VAL A 110 6.97 1.81 4.92
C VAL A 110 6.91 1.06 3.59
N MET A 111 7.28 1.76 2.51
CA MET A 111 7.25 1.24 1.14
C MET A 111 8.64 0.95 0.59
N ALA A 112 9.64 1.66 1.11
CA ALA A 112 11.04 1.46 0.77
C ALA A 112 11.94 1.92 1.92
N PHE A 113 13.16 1.39 1.96
CA PHE A 113 14.20 1.92 2.83
C PHE A 113 15.57 1.91 2.15
N SER A 114 16.42 2.83 2.59
CA SER A 114 17.85 2.84 2.27
C SER A 114 18.68 2.46 3.50
N THR A 115 19.95 2.12 3.29
CA THR A 115 20.90 1.81 4.37
C THR A 115 22.02 2.85 4.44
N ALA A 116 22.69 2.89 5.59
CA ALA A 116 23.92 3.64 5.81
C ALA A 116 24.90 2.80 6.61
N ALA A 117 26.19 3.10 6.50
CA ALA A 117 27.24 2.54 7.34
C ALA A 117 27.53 3.49 8.52
N THR A 118 27.65 2.93 9.72
CA THR A 118 28.18 3.64 10.89
C THR A 118 29.70 3.83 10.76
N PRO A 119 30.33 4.69 11.58
CA PRO A 119 31.78 4.82 11.62
C PRO A 119 32.51 3.49 11.91
N ASP A 120 31.87 2.59 12.64
CA ASP A 120 32.37 1.25 12.95
C ASP A 120 32.16 0.25 11.79
N GLY A 121 31.52 0.69 10.69
CA GLY A 121 31.26 -0.10 9.49
C GLY A 121 30.00 -0.95 9.51
N GLU A 122 29.16 -0.83 10.55
CA GLU A 122 27.90 -1.57 10.64
C GLU A 122 26.86 -0.98 9.68
N VAL A 123 26.14 -1.84 8.94
CA VAL A 123 25.13 -1.42 7.96
C VAL A 123 23.75 -1.42 8.58
N VAL A 124 23.10 -0.26 8.55
CA VAL A 124 21.91 0.02 9.37
C VAL A 124 20.82 0.68 8.52
N PRO A 125 19.52 0.51 8.85
CA PRO A 125 18.46 1.24 8.15
C PRO A 125 18.66 2.74 8.35
N TYR A 126 18.48 3.53 7.29
CA TYR A 126 18.75 4.96 7.32
C TYR A 126 17.52 5.81 6.99
N ASN A 127 17.02 5.76 5.75
CA ASN A 127 15.82 6.49 5.36
C ASN A 127 14.69 5.50 5.09
N LEU A 128 13.52 5.77 5.65
CA LEU A 128 12.29 5.04 5.40
C LEU A 128 11.37 5.93 4.55
N GLU A 129 11.12 5.53 3.31
CA GLU A 129 10.06 6.14 2.51
C GLU A 129 8.73 5.50 2.90
N ALA A 130 7.84 6.29 3.48
CA ALA A 130 6.60 5.78 4.05
C ALA A 130 5.42 6.72 3.85
N PHE A 131 4.22 6.15 3.78
CA PHE A 131 2.98 6.93 3.93
C PHE A 131 2.73 7.17 5.42
N CYS A 132 2.54 8.43 5.81
CA CYS A 132 2.30 8.82 7.20
C CYS A 132 0.81 9.04 7.43
N GLU A 133 0.16 8.20 8.24
CA GLU A 133 -1.28 8.29 8.47
C GLU A 133 -1.68 9.59 9.16
N LEU A 134 -0.85 10.11 10.06
CA LEU A 134 -1.09 11.38 10.76
C LEU A 134 -1.12 12.58 9.80
N ARG A 135 -0.32 12.54 8.72
CA ARG A 135 -0.20 13.63 7.75
C ARG A 135 -0.93 13.36 6.44
N LYS A 136 -1.47 12.14 6.27
CA LYS A 136 -2.12 11.64 5.05
C LYS A 136 -1.29 11.89 3.79
N ALA A 137 0.03 11.72 3.89
CA ALA A 137 0.96 11.97 2.79
C ALA A 137 2.24 11.14 2.90
N LYS A 138 2.90 10.92 1.76
CA LYS A 138 4.23 10.31 1.70
C LYS A 138 5.27 11.22 2.35
N ARG A 139 6.16 10.63 3.15
CA ARG A 139 7.25 11.30 3.87
C ARG A 139 8.47 10.39 3.92
N ASN A 140 9.62 11.01 4.11
CA ASN A 140 10.86 10.32 4.41
C ASN A 140 11.16 10.47 5.91
N PHE A 141 11.38 9.35 6.58
CA PHE A 141 11.70 9.29 8.00
C PHE A 141 13.13 8.79 8.15
N ARG A 142 13.93 9.48 8.95
CA ARG A 142 15.25 8.96 9.29
C ARG A 142 15.12 7.97 10.44
N ALA A 143 15.64 6.75 10.25
CA ALA A 143 15.52 5.66 11.22
C ALA A 143 16.23 5.98 12.55
N ASP A 144 17.31 6.76 12.52
CA ASP A 144 18.04 7.22 13.72
C ASP A 144 17.23 8.15 14.63
N ARG A 145 16.10 8.68 14.14
CA ARG A 145 15.18 9.55 14.90
C ARG A 145 13.97 8.80 15.49
N ILE A 146 13.93 7.49 15.34
CA ILE A 146 12.91 6.62 15.92
C ILE A 146 13.32 6.28 17.36
N LEU A 147 12.48 6.66 18.32
CA LEU A 147 12.66 6.45 19.76
C LEU A 147 12.05 5.12 20.21
N GLU A 148 10.89 4.78 19.66
CA GLU A 148 10.16 3.54 19.92
C GLU A 148 9.60 3.02 18.61
N CYS A 149 9.57 1.71 18.44
CA CYS A 149 9.05 1.07 17.25
C CYS A 149 8.30 -0.22 17.61
N ALA A 150 7.13 -0.41 17.03
CA ALA A 150 6.34 -1.62 17.16
C ALA A 150 5.68 -1.97 15.81
N ILE A 151 5.42 -3.24 15.58
CA ILE A 151 4.63 -3.70 14.43
C ILE A 151 3.18 -3.27 14.67
N ALA A 152 2.60 -2.51 13.74
CA ALA A 152 1.30 -1.89 13.97
C ALA A 152 0.14 -2.89 14.14
N ASN A 153 0.25 -4.07 13.52
CA ASN A 153 -0.81 -5.06 13.52
C ASN A 153 -0.81 -5.94 14.79
N THR A 154 0.37 -6.22 15.36
CA THR A 154 0.52 -7.08 16.55
C THR A 154 0.79 -6.30 17.84
N GLY A 155 1.23 -5.04 17.72
CA GLY A 155 1.71 -4.24 18.86
C GLY A 155 3.06 -4.70 19.40
N GLU A 156 3.67 -5.72 18.81
CA GLU A 156 4.96 -6.26 19.25
C GLU A 156 6.07 -5.23 19.03
N GLY A 157 6.83 -4.96 20.09
CA GLY A 157 7.99 -4.08 20.02
C GLY A 157 9.05 -4.62 19.06
N VAL A 158 9.59 -3.75 18.21
CA VAL A 158 10.65 -4.08 17.26
C VAL A 158 11.99 -3.91 17.96
N SER A 159 12.79 -4.97 18.08
CA SER A 159 14.15 -4.89 18.63
C SER A 159 15.22 -4.70 17.55
N ASP A 160 14.99 -5.24 16.35
CA ASP A 160 15.86 -5.15 15.18
C ASP A 160 15.05 -4.68 13.98
N LEU A 161 15.19 -3.40 13.63
CA LEU A 161 14.45 -2.80 12.53
C LEU A 161 14.91 -3.34 11.18
N MET A 162 16.20 -3.66 11.02
CA MET A 162 16.73 -4.17 9.75
C MET A 162 16.08 -5.50 9.40
N SER A 163 16.07 -6.44 10.35
CA SER A 163 15.46 -7.77 10.16
C SER A 163 13.98 -7.67 9.81
N VAL A 164 13.23 -6.82 10.52
CA VAL A 164 11.80 -6.58 10.24
C VAL A 164 11.60 -6.04 8.82
N LEU A 165 12.36 -5.02 8.41
CA LEU A 165 12.25 -4.45 7.06
C LEU A 165 12.64 -5.43 5.96
N LEU A 166 13.66 -6.26 6.18
CA LEU A 166 14.10 -7.28 5.23
C LEU A 166 13.07 -8.42 5.09
N SER A 167 12.40 -8.79 6.19
CA SER A 167 11.33 -9.80 6.19
C SER A 167 9.99 -9.30 5.63
N ALA A 168 9.83 -8.00 5.45
CA ALA A 168 8.58 -7.40 5.03
C ALA A 168 8.09 -7.97 3.68
N PRO A 169 6.77 -8.15 3.48
CA PRO A 169 6.23 -8.64 2.23
C PRO A 169 6.62 -7.74 1.06
N GLN A 170 6.79 -8.35 -0.12
CA GLN A 170 6.98 -7.61 -1.36
C GLN A 170 5.69 -6.95 -1.79
N THR A 171 5.80 -5.90 -2.58
CA THR A 171 4.66 -5.26 -3.23
C THR A 171 4.86 -5.21 -4.73
N VAL A 172 3.76 -5.17 -5.49
CA VAL A 172 3.79 -4.94 -6.94
C VAL A 172 2.71 -3.94 -7.34
N ALA A 173 2.94 -3.20 -8.41
CA ALA A 173 1.90 -2.39 -9.01
C ALA A 173 0.84 -3.30 -9.67
N PHE A 174 -0.43 -3.09 -9.36
CA PHE A 174 -1.55 -3.81 -9.95
C PHE A 174 -2.74 -2.86 -10.14
N GLU A 175 -3.11 -2.60 -11.39
CA GLU A 175 -4.29 -1.79 -11.73
C GLU A 175 -4.37 -0.44 -11.02
N ARG A 176 -3.23 0.28 -10.97
CA ARG A 176 -3.06 1.58 -10.27
C ARG A 176 -3.09 1.50 -8.75
N LYS A 177 -3.20 0.31 -8.17
CA LYS A 177 -3.02 0.04 -6.74
C LYS A 177 -1.65 -0.59 -6.48
N THR A 178 -1.22 -0.52 -5.24
CA THR A 178 -0.09 -1.32 -4.73
C THR A 178 -0.66 -2.59 -4.12
N ALA A 179 -0.28 -3.74 -4.67
CA ALA A 179 -0.64 -5.05 -4.15
C ALA A 179 0.49 -5.56 -3.26
N ILE A 180 0.17 -5.83 -2.00
CA ILE A 180 1.03 -6.52 -1.04
C ILE A 180 0.94 -8.02 -1.35
N LEU A 181 2.09 -8.65 -1.52
CA LEU A 181 2.20 -10.06 -1.83
C LEU A 181 2.30 -10.88 -0.56
N HIS A 182 1.45 -11.89 -0.45
CA HIS A 182 1.48 -12.85 0.64
C HIS A 182 1.50 -14.27 0.07
N THR A 183 2.50 -15.06 0.49
CA THR A 183 2.58 -16.48 0.13
C THR A 183 1.56 -17.24 0.96
N VAL A 184 0.80 -18.12 0.32
CA VAL A 184 -0.23 -18.94 0.97
C VAL A 184 0.04 -20.42 0.70
N ASP A 185 -0.23 -21.27 1.69
CA ASP A 185 -0.28 -22.72 1.50
C ASP A 185 -1.70 -23.22 1.74
N LEU A 186 -2.55 -23.02 0.73
CA LEU A 186 -3.94 -23.46 0.74
C LEU A 186 -4.10 -24.74 -0.07
N PRO A 187 -5.05 -25.64 0.26
CA PRO A 187 -5.38 -26.76 -0.62
C PRO A 187 -5.83 -26.26 -2.00
N PRO A 188 -5.85 -27.12 -3.04
CA PRO A 188 -6.44 -26.76 -4.31
C PRO A 188 -7.87 -26.22 -4.13
N VAL A 189 -8.19 -25.17 -4.85
CA VAL A 189 -9.51 -24.53 -4.85
C VAL A 189 -10.08 -24.57 -6.26
N ILE A 190 -11.40 -24.62 -6.35
CA ILE A 190 -12.12 -24.44 -7.61
C ILE A 190 -12.56 -22.97 -7.66
N LEU A 191 -12.20 -22.28 -8.72
CA LEU A 191 -12.62 -20.89 -8.98
C LEU A 191 -13.65 -20.89 -10.10
N GLU A 192 -14.82 -20.29 -9.87
CA GLU A 192 -15.72 -19.91 -10.97
C GLU A 192 -15.27 -18.57 -11.53
N TYR A 193 -14.49 -18.62 -12.62
CA TYR A 193 -13.72 -17.49 -13.12
C TYR A 193 -14.16 -17.04 -14.52
N GLN A 194 -14.22 -15.72 -14.72
CA GLN A 194 -14.53 -15.12 -16.01
C GLN A 194 -13.25 -14.81 -16.82
N PHE A 195 -12.87 -15.73 -17.71
CA PHE A 195 -11.75 -15.50 -18.64
C PHE A 195 -12.08 -14.45 -19.71
N ARG A 196 -13.29 -14.54 -20.26
CA ARG A 196 -13.84 -13.61 -21.25
C ARG A 196 -15.33 -13.44 -20.94
N ALA A 197 -15.77 -12.18 -20.83
CA ALA A 197 -17.18 -11.89 -20.61
C ALA A 197 -18.04 -12.46 -21.76
N PRO A 198 -19.26 -12.97 -21.48
CA PRO A 198 -19.91 -13.05 -20.18
C PRO A 198 -19.74 -14.38 -19.43
N THR A 199 -19.01 -15.34 -20.01
CA THR A 199 -19.04 -16.74 -19.55
C THR A 199 -18.07 -17.01 -18.40
N PHE A 200 -18.59 -17.63 -17.33
CA PHE A 200 -17.79 -18.17 -16.25
C PHE A 200 -17.41 -19.62 -16.50
N LYS A 201 -16.20 -20.00 -16.07
CA LYS A 201 -15.71 -21.37 -16.14
C LYS A 201 -15.11 -21.76 -14.81
N ARG A 202 -15.38 -22.99 -14.38
CA ARG A 202 -14.73 -23.58 -13.21
C ARG A 202 -13.34 -24.05 -13.57
N VAL A 203 -12.37 -23.67 -12.77
CA VAL A 203 -10.97 -24.08 -12.90
C VAL A 203 -10.40 -24.45 -11.54
N THR A 204 -9.63 -25.54 -11.50
CA THR A 204 -8.90 -25.96 -10.30
C THR A 204 -7.56 -25.23 -10.25
N VAL A 205 -7.27 -24.59 -9.13
CA VAL A 205 -6.05 -23.81 -8.91
C VAL A 205 -5.46 -24.21 -7.56
N LYS A 206 -4.16 -24.48 -7.48
CA LYS A 206 -3.40 -24.51 -6.20
C LYS A 206 -2.87 -23.10 -5.96
N PRO A 207 -3.45 -22.32 -5.02
CA PRO A 207 -2.97 -20.97 -4.73
C PRO A 207 -1.57 -21.03 -4.13
N GLU A 208 -0.71 -20.09 -4.53
CA GLU A 208 0.66 -19.99 -4.00
C GLU A 208 0.95 -18.59 -3.46
N VAL A 209 0.43 -17.56 -4.14
CA VAL A 209 0.59 -16.16 -3.73
C VAL A 209 -0.74 -15.46 -3.90
N ILE A 210 -1.07 -14.56 -2.99
CA ILE A 210 -2.18 -13.63 -3.16
C ILE A 210 -1.65 -12.21 -3.17
N GLY A 211 -2.32 -11.36 -3.95
CA GLY A 211 -2.11 -9.92 -3.93
C GLY A 211 -3.30 -9.27 -3.27
N TYR A 212 -3.07 -8.42 -2.27
CA TYR A 212 -4.11 -7.67 -1.60
C TYR A 212 -3.68 -6.22 -1.38
N SER A 213 -4.63 -5.31 -1.19
CA SER A 213 -4.34 -3.93 -0.77
C SER A 213 -4.86 -3.68 0.64
N GLU A 214 -4.16 -2.82 1.36
CA GLU A 214 -4.61 -2.26 2.62
C GLU A 214 -4.90 -0.77 2.47
N GLU A 215 -6.10 -0.36 2.87
CA GLU A 215 -6.50 1.05 2.87
C GLU A 215 -6.98 1.44 4.28
N SER A 216 -6.36 2.48 4.85
CA SER A 216 -6.77 3.06 6.15
C SER A 216 -7.98 3.98 5.95
N ASN A 217 -9.08 3.69 6.63
CA ASN A 217 -10.30 4.49 6.66
C ASN A 217 -10.62 4.91 8.11
N GLY A 218 -9.89 5.93 8.58
CA GLY A 218 -9.99 6.39 9.97
C GLY A 218 -9.42 5.35 10.93
N ASP A 219 -10.25 4.88 11.85
CA ASP A 219 -9.88 3.84 12.83
C ASP A 219 -10.03 2.42 12.27
N HIS A 220 -10.65 2.28 11.09
CA HIS A 220 -10.83 0.99 10.42
C HIS A 220 -9.80 0.81 9.30
N ARG A 221 -9.48 -0.44 9.02
CA ARG A 221 -8.64 -0.81 7.88
C ARG A 221 -9.39 -1.79 7.01
N ASN A 222 -9.34 -1.55 5.72
CA ASN A 222 -9.98 -2.39 4.74
C ASN A 222 -8.90 -3.19 4.02
N TRP A 223 -9.05 -4.51 4.04
CA TRP A 223 -8.25 -5.43 3.24
C TRP A 223 -9.07 -5.81 2.01
N THR A 224 -8.49 -5.65 0.84
CA THR A 224 -9.15 -6.03 -0.42
C THR A 224 -8.28 -7.02 -1.16
N LEU A 225 -8.78 -8.23 -1.38
CA LEU A 225 -8.12 -9.19 -2.27
C LEU A 225 -8.16 -8.63 -3.70
N LEU A 226 -7.01 -8.56 -4.35
CA LEU A 226 -6.86 -8.05 -5.71
C LEU A 226 -6.71 -9.18 -6.72
N PHE A 227 -5.89 -10.19 -6.39
CA PHE A 227 -5.70 -11.37 -7.23
C PHE A 227 -5.21 -12.57 -6.43
N VAL A 228 -5.37 -13.74 -7.04
CA VAL A 228 -4.80 -15.01 -6.61
C VAL A 228 -3.86 -15.49 -7.72
N ASP A 229 -2.62 -15.78 -7.36
CA ASP A 229 -1.59 -16.36 -8.20
C ASP A 229 -1.41 -17.83 -7.80
N GLY A 230 -1.46 -18.73 -8.77
CA GLY A 230 -1.31 -20.15 -8.48
C GLY A 230 -1.17 -21.03 -9.72
N MET A 231 -0.97 -22.32 -9.48
CA MET A 231 -0.87 -23.32 -10.53
C MET A 231 -2.27 -23.82 -10.93
N MET A 232 -2.68 -23.53 -12.16
CA MET A 232 -3.93 -24.03 -12.72
C MET A 232 -3.74 -25.45 -13.27
N GLU A 233 -4.72 -26.32 -13.05
CA GLU A 233 -4.71 -27.67 -13.61
C GLU A 233 -4.47 -27.66 -15.13
N GLY A 234 -3.53 -28.49 -15.58
CA GLY A 234 -3.13 -28.59 -16.99
C GLY A 234 -2.24 -27.44 -17.50
N LYS A 235 -1.77 -26.53 -16.63
CA LYS A 235 -0.77 -25.51 -16.98
C LYS A 235 0.57 -25.78 -16.31
N THR A 236 1.63 -25.40 -17.01
CA THR A 236 3.03 -25.50 -16.54
C THR A 236 3.53 -24.22 -15.88
N GLU A 237 2.82 -23.11 -16.07
CA GLU A 237 3.18 -21.81 -15.54
C GLU A 237 2.09 -21.28 -14.62
N ARG A 238 2.52 -20.53 -13.61
CA ARG A 238 1.65 -19.81 -12.69
C ARG A 238 0.71 -18.88 -13.46
N GLN A 239 -0.56 -18.90 -13.08
CA GLN A 239 -1.60 -18.05 -13.64
C GLN A 239 -2.09 -17.07 -12.58
N ARG A 240 -2.42 -15.85 -13.03
CA ARG A 240 -3.01 -14.80 -12.19
C ARG A 240 -4.51 -14.69 -12.43
N PHE A 241 -5.28 -14.79 -11.36
CA PHE A 241 -6.74 -14.68 -11.35
C PHE A 241 -7.15 -13.40 -10.61
N LYS A 242 -7.77 -12.45 -11.31
CA LYS A 242 -8.23 -11.20 -10.69
C LYS A 242 -9.43 -11.48 -9.79
N ALA A 243 -9.42 -10.96 -8.57
CA ALA A 243 -10.48 -11.20 -7.60
C ALA A 243 -11.86 -10.73 -8.11
N GLU A 244 -11.93 -9.58 -8.78
CA GLU A 244 -13.16 -9.05 -9.39
C GLU A 244 -13.80 -9.96 -10.48
N ARG A 245 -13.04 -10.93 -11.01
CA ARG A 245 -13.49 -11.86 -12.04
C ARG A 245 -13.81 -13.25 -11.50
N ILE A 246 -13.65 -13.44 -10.19
CA ILE A 246 -14.03 -14.66 -9.48
C ILE A 246 -15.44 -14.46 -8.93
N GLN A 247 -16.38 -15.29 -9.35
CA GLN A 247 -17.76 -15.25 -8.85
C GLN A 247 -17.92 -16.03 -7.56
N GLN A 248 -17.31 -17.20 -7.47
CA GLN A 248 -17.41 -18.11 -6.33
C GLN A 248 -16.17 -19.00 -6.22
N VAL A 249 -15.87 -19.45 -5.01
CA VAL A 249 -14.72 -20.30 -4.67
C VAL A 249 -15.18 -21.51 -3.87
N TRP A 250 -14.57 -22.67 -4.11
CA TRP A 250 -14.75 -23.89 -3.32
C TRP A 250 -13.39 -24.45 -2.96
N ILE A 251 -13.27 -25.13 -1.82
CA ILE A 251 -12.14 -26.03 -1.56
C ILE A 251 -12.36 -27.28 -2.41
N ALA A 252 -11.32 -27.78 -3.09
CA ALA A 252 -11.43 -29.04 -3.80
C ALA A 252 -11.92 -30.14 -2.83
N ASP A 253 -12.85 -30.96 -3.28
CA ASP A 253 -13.51 -32.02 -2.49
C ASP A 253 -14.56 -31.56 -1.47
N HIS A 254 -14.85 -30.25 -1.36
CA HIS A 254 -15.97 -29.74 -0.56
C HIS A 254 -17.13 -29.25 -1.44
N GLU A 255 -18.36 -29.58 -1.05
CA GLU A 255 -19.57 -29.19 -1.79
C GLU A 255 -20.00 -27.74 -1.53
N ALA A 256 -19.70 -27.21 -0.34
CA ALA A 256 -20.09 -25.87 0.06
C ALA A 256 -19.14 -24.82 -0.52
N GLY A 257 -19.71 -23.78 -1.14
CA GLY A 257 -18.95 -22.61 -1.56
C GLY A 257 -18.45 -21.81 -0.35
N ILE A 258 -17.36 -21.08 -0.56
CA ILE A 258 -16.83 -20.12 0.40
C ILE A 258 -17.62 -18.82 0.24
N ASP A 259 -18.30 -18.40 1.31
CA ASP A 259 -19.15 -17.20 1.31
C ASP A 259 -18.33 -15.90 1.23
N ASP A 260 -17.22 -15.83 1.95
CA ASP A 260 -16.31 -14.67 1.95
C ASP A 260 -14.93 -15.09 1.44
N MET A 261 -14.74 -14.88 0.14
CA MET A 261 -13.47 -15.15 -0.54
C MET A 261 -12.31 -14.36 0.07
N SER A 262 -12.51 -13.09 0.42
CA SER A 262 -11.42 -12.26 0.94
C SER A 262 -10.97 -12.78 2.29
N ARG A 263 -11.92 -13.08 3.19
CA ARG A 263 -11.63 -13.66 4.51
C ARG A 263 -10.96 -15.03 4.41
N PHE A 264 -11.38 -15.86 3.45
CA PHE A 264 -10.77 -17.17 3.24
C PHE A 264 -9.30 -17.06 2.83
N PHE A 265 -8.99 -16.26 1.80
CA PHE A 265 -7.61 -16.12 1.32
C PHE A 265 -6.72 -15.33 2.28
N LEU A 266 -7.29 -14.38 3.03
CA LEU A 266 -6.56 -13.50 3.93
C LEU A 266 -6.66 -13.91 5.41
N ALA A 267 -7.07 -15.15 5.69
CA ALA A 267 -7.32 -15.62 7.06
C ALA A 267 -6.10 -15.47 7.99
N ASP A 268 -4.90 -15.67 7.45
CA ASP A 268 -3.63 -15.54 8.19
C ASP A 268 -3.04 -14.12 8.15
N VAL A 269 -3.63 -13.22 7.36
CA VAL A 269 -3.21 -11.82 7.21
C VAL A 269 -4.04 -10.90 8.10
N ILE A 270 -5.35 -11.13 8.18
CA ILE A 270 -6.27 -10.26 8.92
C ILE A 270 -6.18 -10.62 10.42
N PRO A 271 -5.85 -9.66 11.30
CA PRO A 271 -5.83 -9.90 12.74
C PRO A 271 -7.20 -10.41 13.22
N ARG A 272 -7.23 -11.49 14.02
CA ARG A 272 -8.47 -12.13 14.49
C ARG A 272 -9.41 -11.18 15.25
N GLU A 273 -8.88 -10.12 15.84
CA GLU A 273 -9.65 -9.13 16.59
C GLU A 273 -10.50 -8.21 15.69
N ASN A 274 -10.24 -8.19 14.38
CA ASN A 274 -10.97 -7.41 13.38
C ASN A 274 -11.88 -8.27 12.48
N ALA A 275 -12.08 -9.55 12.82
CA ALA A 275 -12.78 -10.55 12.01
C ALA A 275 -14.18 -10.91 12.54
#